data_AF-A0A7W6P0J8-F1
#
_entry.id   AF-A0A7W6P0J8-F1
#
_cell.length_a   1.000
_cell.length_b   1.000
_cell.length_c   1.000
_cell.angle_alpha   90.00
_cell.angle_beta   90.00
_cell.angle_gamma   90.00
#
_symmetry.space_group_name_H-M   'P 1'
#
loop_
_entity.id
_entity.type
_entity.pdbx_description
1 polymer ?
#
loop_
_entity_poly.entity_id
_entity_poly.type
_entity_poly.pdbx_seq_one_letter_code
_entity_poly.pdbx_strand_id
1 'polypeptide(L)'
;MQRMTSGFLAASLVMLTLPVRAADIESVPVEAIFATSSGFWEESPADVAQDSRPRKGYYKLIALRQPDRTAKVYLQQVAVSDTGLALVESVELEELSALRPYVTDIRPESSNGVTTQPGLFASVFLKTDPAQREPETWTVLIDDLGEIRVERATN
;
A
#
# COMPACT_ATOMS: atom_id res chain seq x y z
N MET A 1 -19.87 23.92 -64.15
CA MET A 1 -18.71 23.31 -63.46
C MET A 1 -18.67 23.84 -62.03
N GLN A 2 -19.09 23.00 -61.08
CA GLN A 2 -19.29 23.31 -59.67
C GLN A 2 -18.00 22.98 -58.92
N ARG A 3 -17.28 23.98 -58.41
CA ARG A 3 -16.12 23.78 -57.53
C ARG A 3 -16.61 23.85 -56.09
N MET A 4 -16.85 22.68 -55.50
CA MET A 4 -17.00 22.49 -54.06
C MET A 4 -15.66 22.80 -53.39
N THR A 5 -15.58 23.91 -52.66
CA THR A 5 -14.50 24.17 -51.71
C THR A 5 -14.91 23.57 -50.37
N SER A 6 -14.42 22.37 -50.07
CA SER A 6 -14.56 21.73 -48.76
C SER A 6 -13.74 22.50 -47.73
N GLY A 7 -14.43 23.06 -46.73
CA GLY A 7 -13.80 23.66 -45.56
C GLY A 7 -13.15 22.59 -44.69
N PHE A 8 -11.85 22.75 -44.41
CA PHE A 8 -11.18 22.00 -43.36
C PHE A 8 -11.50 22.66 -42.02
N LEU A 9 -12.39 22.05 -41.25
CA LEU A 9 -12.61 22.39 -39.85
C LEU A 9 -11.57 21.63 -39.00
N ALA A 10 -10.50 22.31 -38.61
CA ALA A 10 -9.54 21.77 -37.65
C ALA A 10 -10.17 21.79 -36.25
N ALA A 11 -10.68 20.64 -35.79
CA ALA A 11 -11.15 20.47 -34.43
C ALA A 11 -9.92 20.28 -33.50
N SER A 12 -9.49 21.36 -32.83
CA SER A 12 -8.54 21.28 -31.72
C SER A 12 -9.19 20.59 -30.52
N LEU A 13 -8.77 19.36 -30.23
CA LEU A 13 -9.11 18.64 -29.02
C LEU A 13 -8.30 19.23 -27.85
N VAL A 14 -8.88 20.19 -27.13
CA VAL A 14 -8.33 20.68 -25.87
C VAL A 14 -8.56 19.61 -24.81
N MET A 15 -7.55 18.81 -24.49
CA MET A 15 -7.59 17.98 -23.28
C MET A 15 -7.49 18.90 -22.07
N LEU A 16 -8.61 19.14 -21.39
CA LEU A 16 -8.59 19.73 -20.06
C LEU A 16 -7.98 18.73 -19.09
N THR A 17 -6.74 18.97 -18.67
CA THR A 17 -6.12 18.26 -17.54
C THR A 17 -6.65 18.89 -16.26
N LEU A 18 -7.67 18.26 -15.66
CA LEU A 18 -8.08 18.64 -14.31
C LEU A 18 -6.96 18.22 -13.33
N PRO A 19 -6.54 19.09 -12.40
CA PRO A 19 -5.57 18.71 -11.39
C PRO A 19 -6.20 17.63 -10.50
N VAL A 20 -5.59 16.44 -10.45
CA VAL A 20 -5.89 15.45 -9.41
C VAL A 20 -5.48 16.08 -8.08
N ARG A 21 -6.49 16.44 -7.28
CA ARG A 21 -6.31 16.84 -5.88
C ARG A 21 -6.37 15.56 -5.04
N ALA A 22 -5.55 15.49 -3.99
CA ALA A 22 -5.76 14.47 -2.96
C ALA A 22 -7.22 14.57 -2.45
N ALA A 23 -7.88 13.43 -2.28
CA ALA A 23 -9.22 13.40 -1.71
C ALA A 23 -9.18 13.91 -0.27
N ASP A 24 -10.19 14.68 0.14
CA ASP A 24 -10.41 14.97 1.55
C ASP A 24 -10.80 13.66 2.27
N ILE A 25 -10.40 13.56 3.54
CA ILE A 25 -10.75 12.40 4.37
C ILE A 25 -12.23 12.48 4.74
N GLU A 26 -13.10 11.86 3.94
CA GLU A 26 -14.53 11.77 4.27
C GLU A 26 -14.76 10.76 5.42
N SER A 27 -14.08 9.61 5.37
CA SER A 27 -14.05 8.64 6.47
C SER A 27 -12.90 7.65 6.34
N VAL A 28 -12.39 7.18 7.48
CA VAL A 28 -11.58 5.96 7.59
C VAL A 28 -12.46 4.93 8.29
N PRO A 29 -12.43 3.64 7.89
CA PRO A 29 -13.18 2.61 8.61
C PRO A 29 -12.90 2.67 10.11
N VAL A 30 -13.93 2.67 10.95
CA VAL A 30 -13.79 2.78 12.42
C VAL A 30 -12.99 1.60 12.98
N GLU A 31 -13.01 0.49 12.27
CA GLU A 31 -12.27 -0.73 12.56
C GLU A 31 -10.76 -0.57 12.32
N ALA A 32 -10.32 0.42 11.53
CA ALA A 32 -8.90 0.65 11.29
C ALA A 32 -8.25 1.24 12.55
N ILE A 33 -7.52 0.40 13.28
CA ILE A 33 -6.89 0.75 14.56
C ILE A 33 -5.43 1.16 14.40
N PHE A 34 -4.75 0.68 13.37
CA PHE A 34 -3.41 1.11 12.99
C PHE A 34 -3.27 1.12 11.46
N ALA A 35 -2.61 2.14 10.93
CA ALA A 35 -2.26 2.22 9.52
C ALA A 35 -0.88 2.88 9.38
N THR A 36 0.09 2.14 8.84
CA THR A 36 1.48 2.59 8.70
C THR A 36 1.93 2.40 7.26
N SER A 37 2.44 3.46 6.64
CA SER A 37 3.03 3.41 5.29
C SER A 37 4.55 3.37 5.40
N SER A 38 5.21 2.49 4.65
CA SER A 38 6.67 2.32 4.67
C SER A 38 7.15 1.56 3.42
N GLY A 39 8.47 1.53 3.24
CA GLY A 39 9.10 0.83 2.14
C GLY A 39 8.78 1.43 0.77
N PHE A 40 9.37 0.85 -0.27
CA PHE A 40 9.00 1.16 -1.64
C PHE A 40 9.15 -0.07 -2.52
N TRP A 41 8.49 -0.02 -3.67
CA TRP A 41 8.63 -1.01 -4.73
C TRP A 41 8.68 -0.30 -6.07
N GLU A 42 9.34 -0.92 -7.03
CA GLU A 42 9.40 -0.48 -8.42
C GLU A 42 9.46 -1.72 -9.29
N GLU A 43 8.67 -1.75 -10.35
CA GLU A 43 8.77 -2.80 -11.36
C GLU A 43 10.09 -2.65 -12.11
N SER A 44 10.75 -3.77 -12.38
CA SER A 44 11.88 -3.77 -13.29
C SER A 44 11.42 -3.35 -14.68
N PRO A 45 12.12 -2.44 -15.36
CA PRO A 45 11.86 -2.12 -16.76
C PRO A 45 11.91 -3.33 -17.71
N ALA A 46 12.59 -4.41 -17.31
CA ALA A 46 12.67 -5.65 -18.07
C ALA A 46 11.39 -6.50 -17.98
N ASP A 47 10.59 -6.31 -16.93
CA ASP A 47 9.41 -7.15 -16.63
C ASP A 47 8.09 -6.50 -17.10
N VAL A 48 8.15 -5.26 -17.58
CA VAL A 48 7.00 -4.55 -18.16
C VAL A 48 6.95 -4.69 -19.68
N ALA A 49 5.72 -4.79 -20.22
CA ALA A 49 5.49 -4.78 -21.66
C ALA A 49 6.10 -3.53 -22.31
N GLN A 50 6.58 -3.65 -23.56
CA GLN A 50 7.38 -2.62 -24.25
C GLN A 50 6.72 -1.23 -24.36
N ASP A 51 5.39 -1.13 -24.19
CA ASP A 51 4.64 0.12 -24.26
C ASP A 51 4.13 0.62 -22.90
N SER A 52 4.48 -0.07 -21.80
CA SER A 52 4.07 0.28 -20.43
C SER A 52 5.21 0.92 -19.66
N ARG A 53 4.90 1.97 -18.88
CA ARG A 53 5.88 2.54 -17.94
C ARG A 53 5.96 1.66 -16.69
N PRO A 54 7.18 1.37 -16.17
CA PRO A 54 7.34 0.71 -14.88
C PRO A 54 6.60 1.47 -13.78
N ARG A 55 5.80 0.75 -13.00
CA ARG A 55 5.10 1.32 -11.84
C ARG A 55 6.01 1.30 -10.63
N LYS A 56 5.72 2.20 -9.70
CA LYS A 56 6.36 2.24 -8.39
C LYS A 56 5.38 2.70 -7.33
N GLY A 57 5.76 2.51 -6.08
CA GLY A 57 5.02 3.09 -4.97
C GLY A 57 5.52 2.59 -3.63
N TYR A 58 4.60 2.40 -2.69
CA TYR A 58 4.92 2.06 -1.30
C TYR A 58 4.00 0.98 -0.77
N TYR A 59 4.36 0.45 0.39
CA TYR A 59 3.55 -0.53 1.11
C TYR A 59 2.84 0.11 2.29
N LYS A 60 1.68 -0.44 2.65
CA LYS A 60 0.92 -0.03 3.82
C LYS A 60 0.47 -1.25 4.60
N LEU A 61 0.74 -1.25 5.90
CA LEU A 61 0.15 -2.21 6.84
C LEU A 61 -1.06 -1.57 7.51
N ILE A 62 -2.17 -2.31 7.56
CA ILE A 62 -3.40 -1.90 8.22
C ILE A 62 -3.85 -3.00 9.18
N ALA A 63 -4.10 -2.66 10.44
CA ALA A 63 -4.81 -3.54 11.36
C ALA A 63 -6.28 -3.14 11.46
N LEU A 64 -7.16 -4.11 11.18
CA LEU A 64 -8.62 -3.95 11.25
C LEU A 64 -9.19 -4.76 12.41
N ARG A 65 -9.83 -4.07 13.35
CA ARG A 65 -10.56 -4.65 14.47
C ARG A 65 -11.73 -5.51 13.97
N GLN A 66 -11.84 -6.72 14.48
CA GLN A 66 -12.91 -7.67 14.20
C GLN A 66 -13.99 -7.61 15.30
N PRO A 67 -15.22 -8.11 15.03
CA PRO A 67 -16.31 -8.11 16.01
C PRO A 67 -16.00 -8.83 17.32
N ASP A 68 -15.12 -9.84 17.28
CA ASP A 68 -14.67 -10.60 18.45
C ASP A 68 -13.60 -9.88 19.30
N ARG A 69 -13.30 -8.62 18.95
CA ARG A 69 -12.30 -7.73 19.55
C ARG A 69 -10.84 -8.03 19.19
N THR A 70 -10.60 -9.01 18.33
CA THR A 70 -9.26 -9.28 17.78
C THR A 70 -9.04 -8.46 16.51
N ALA A 71 -7.92 -8.63 15.82
CA ALA A 71 -7.59 -7.87 14.62
C ALA A 71 -7.10 -8.78 13.49
N LYS A 72 -7.42 -8.39 12.26
CA LYS A 72 -6.77 -8.89 11.06
C LYS A 72 -5.75 -7.85 10.59
N VAL A 73 -4.63 -8.29 10.05
CA VAL A 73 -3.59 -7.40 9.52
C VAL A 73 -3.51 -7.59 8.02
N TYR A 74 -3.57 -6.49 7.29
CA TYR A 74 -3.50 -6.46 5.83
C TYR A 74 -2.24 -5.73 5.39
N LEU A 75 -1.57 -6.30 4.39
CA LEU A 75 -0.54 -5.63 3.62
C LEU A 75 -1.15 -5.14 2.30
N GLN A 76 -0.95 -3.86 2.02
CA GLN A 76 -1.39 -3.22 0.79
C GLN A 76 -0.19 -2.74 -0.01
N GLN A 77 -0.21 -3.02 -1.31
CA GLN A 77 0.69 -2.43 -2.28
C GLN A 77 -0.02 -1.25 -2.96
N VAL A 78 0.55 -0.06 -2.86
CA VAL A 78 -0.02 1.18 -3.43
C VAL A 78 0.91 1.70 -4.51
N ALA A 79 0.40 1.89 -5.72
CA ALA A 79 1.10 2.54 -6.82
C ALA A 79 0.95 4.06 -6.73
N VAL A 80 2.03 4.75 -7.08
CA VAL A 80 2.11 6.21 -7.17
C VAL A 80 2.30 6.58 -8.64
N SER A 81 1.44 7.47 -9.15
CA SER A 81 1.50 7.98 -10.51
C SER A 81 1.22 9.48 -10.55
N ASP A 82 1.48 10.11 -11.70
CA ASP A 82 1.12 11.53 -11.93
C ASP A 82 -0.38 11.79 -11.78
N THR A 83 -1.20 10.75 -11.99
CA THR A 83 -2.66 10.79 -11.84
C THR A 83 -3.14 10.42 -10.43
N GLY A 84 -2.24 10.21 -9.47
CA GLY A 84 -2.55 9.92 -8.08
C GLY A 84 -2.18 8.51 -7.62
N LEU A 85 -2.79 8.10 -6.50
CA LEU A 85 -2.54 6.82 -5.84
C LEU A 85 -3.53 5.76 -6.33
N ALA A 86 -3.05 4.54 -6.54
CA ALA A 86 -3.89 3.39 -6.87
C ALA A 86 -3.54 2.20 -5.97
N LEU A 87 -4.56 1.57 -5.35
CA LEU A 87 -4.36 0.29 -4.68
C LEU A 87 -4.10 -0.78 -5.74
N VAL A 88 -2.93 -1.40 -5.71
CA VAL A 88 -2.56 -2.49 -6.61
C VAL A 88 -3.04 -3.81 -6.04
N GLU A 89 -2.73 -4.05 -4.78
CA GLU A 89 -3.01 -5.31 -4.10
C GLU A 89 -3.31 -5.07 -2.62
N SER A 90 -4.13 -5.94 -2.03
CA SER A 90 -4.41 -6.00 -0.60
C SER A 90 -4.51 -7.47 -0.16
N VAL A 91 -3.54 -7.93 0.61
CA VAL A 91 -3.43 -9.31 1.10
C VAL A 91 -3.59 -9.34 2.62
N GLU A 92 -4.31 -10.34 3.13
CA GLU A 92 -4.36 -10.64 4.57
C GLU A 92 -3.07 -11.36 4.98
N LEU A 93 -2.42 -10.92 6.05
CA LEU A 93 -1.29 -11.63 6.64
C LEU A 93 -1.85 -12.73 7.54
N GLU A 94 -1.99 -13.94 6.98
CA GLU A 94 -2.62 -15.07 7.64
C GLU A 94 -1.85 -15.53 8.89
N GLU A 95 -0.51 -15.43 8.88
CA GLU A 95 0.35 -15.79 10.01
C GLU A 95 0.02 -14.96 11.26
N LEU A 96 -0.30 -13.67 11.08
CA LEU A 96 -0.77 -12.81 12.16
C LEU A 96 -2.24 -13.06 12.46
N SER A 97 -3.08 -13.15 11.43
CA SER A 97 -4.53 -13.22 11.59
C SER A 97 -4.98 -14.54 12.25
N ALA A 98 -4.27 -15.64 12.01
CA ALA A 98 -4.50 -16.94 12.64
C ALA A 98 -4.30 -16.90 14.17
N LEU A 99 -3.50 -15.97 14.68
CA LEU A 99 -3.31 -15.77 16.13
C LEU A 99 -4.52 -15.12 16.80
N ARG A 100 -5.44 -14.55 16.01
CA ARG A 100 -6.52 -13.66 16.47
C ARG A 100 -5.99 -12.58 17.44
N PRO A 101 -5.03 -11.75 16.99
CA PRO A 101 -4.25 -10.90 17.86
C PRO A 101 -5.04 -9.67 18.33
N TYR A 102 -4.61 -9.12 19.46
CA TYR A 102 -4.84 -7.73 19.85
C TYR A 102 -3.62 -6.93 19.39
N VAL A 103 -3.72 -6.25 18.25
CA VAL A 103 -2.65 -5.37 17.75
C VAL A 103 -2.60 -4.10 18.60
N THR A 104 -1.39 -3.71 19.00
CA THR A 104 -1.11 -2.61 19.92
C THR A 104 -0.22 -1.51 19.34
N ASP A 105 0.56 -1.81 18.28
CA ASP A 105 1.33 -0.82 17.51
C ASP A 105 1.75 -1.47 16.16
N ILE A 106 2.00 -0.63 15.14
CA ILE A 106 2.67 -1.03 13.90
C ILE A 106 3.73 0.03 13.59
N ARG A 107 5.00 -0.38 13.62
CA ARG A 107 6.14 0.52 13.48
C ARG A 107 6.94 0.22 12.22
N PRO A 108 7.22 1.21 11.37
CA PRO A 108 8.17 1.02 10.28
C PRO A 108 9.59 0.94 10.85
N GLU A 109 10.52 0.28 10.14
CA GLU A 109 11.94 0.25 10.53
C GLU A 109 12.52 1.65 10.72
N SER A 110 12.10 2.58 9.85
CA SER A 110 12.60 3.94 9.81
C SER A 110 11.45 4.93 9.67
N SER A 111 11.48 5.98 10.48
CA SER A 111 10.59 7.14 10.33
C SER A 111 11.08 8.14 9.28
N ASN A 112 12.24 7.89 8.67
CA ASN A 112 12.80 8.78 7.65
C ASN A 112 12.09 8.65 6.30
N GLY A 113 11.22 7.65 6.14
CA GLY A 113 10.44 7.42 4.91
C GLY A 113 11.25 7.04 3.68
N VAL A 114 12.57 6.86 3.82
CA VAL A 114 13.49 6.51 2.74
C VAL A 114 14.22 5.23 3.14
N THR A 115 13.93 4.14 2.44
CA THR A 115 14.77 2.94 2.43
C THR A 115 15.70 3.02 1.22
N THR A 116 16.93 2.51 1.33
CA THR A 116 17.90 2.52 0.22
C THR A 116 17.70 1.36 -0.76
N GLN A 117 16.90 0.37 -0.38
CA GLN A 117 16.57 -0.81 -1.16
C GLN A 117 15.04 -0.99 -1.24
N PRO A 118 14.52 -1.50 -2.38
CA PRO A 118 13.13 -1.92 -2.49
C PRO A 118 12.78 -2.95 -1.41
N GLY A 119 11.51 -2.97 -1.03
CA GLY A 119 10.99 -3.86 0.00
C GLY A 119 10.31 -3.10 1.14
N LEU A 120 10.05 -3.84 2.21
CA LEU A 120 9.41 -3.36 3.43
C LEU A 120 10.07 -4.03 4.63
N PHE A 121 10.30 -3.27 5.69
CA PHE A 121 10.52 -3.81 7.02
C PHE A 121 9.65 -3.05 8.02
N ALA A 122 8.84 -3.78 8.77
CA ALA A 122 8.00 -3.23 9.83
C ALA A 122 7.82 -4.24 10.96
N SER A 123 7.65 -3.70 12.18
CA SER A 123 7.31 -4.47 13.37
C SER A 123 5.84 -4.29 13.71
N VAL A 124 5.14 -5.40 13.92
CA VAL A 124 3.77 -5.46 14.45
C VAL A 124 3.86 -5.90 15.90
N PHE A 125 3.36 -5.06 16.81
CA PHE A 125 3.31 -5.36 18.23
C PHE A 125 1.92 -5.87 18.59
N LEU A 126 1.83 -7.10 19.09
CA LEU A 126 0.55 -7.77 19.32
C LEU A 126 0.52 -8.57 20.61
N LYS A 127 -0.69 -8.86 21.10
CA LYS A 127 -0.95 -9.78 22.21
C LYS A 127 -1.89 -10.87 21.74
N THR A 128 -1.73 -12.09 22.25
CA THR A 128 -2.67 -13.20 22.01
C THR A 128 -3.63 -13.40 23.20
N ASP A 129 -3.24 -12.91 24.38
CA ASP A 129 -4.10 -12.76 25.56
C ASP A 129 -4.23 -11.27 25.91
N PRO A 130 -5.45 -10.69 26.01
CA PRO A 130 -5.60 -9.29 26.38
C PRO A 130 -5.06 -8.95 27.78
N ALA A 131 -4.91 -9.93 28.67
CA ALA A 131 -4.30 -9.77 29.99
C ALA A 131 -2.77 -9.79 29.96
N GLN A 132 -2.15 -10.16 28.82
CA GLN A 132 -0.71 -10.16 28.65
C GLN A 132 -0.15 -8.76 28.90
N ARG A 133 0.91 -8.67 29.71
CA ARG A 133 1.51 -7.37 30.07
C ARG A 133 2.27 -6.76 28.88
N GLU A 134 3.29 -7.47 28.40
CA GLU A 134 4.15 -7.03 27.31
C GLU A 134 3.72 -7.65 25.97
N PRO A 135 3.65 -6.88 24.87
CA PRO A 135 3.33 -7.44 23.56
C PRO A 135 4.46 -8.30 23.01
N GLU A 136 4.09 -9.27 22.18
CA GLU A 136 5.01 -9.93 21.26
C GLU A 136 5.33 -9.00 20.08
N THR A 137 6.53 -9.14 19.53
CA THR A 137 6.95 -8.43 18.32
C THR A 137 7.00 -9.42 17.16
N TRP A 138 6.37 -9.06 16.06
CA TRP A 138 6.41 -9.79 14.80
C TRP A 138 6.97 -8.87 13.71
N THR A 139 7.84 -9.40 12.86
CA THR A 139 8.42 -8.68 11.74
C THR A 139 7.66 -9.05 10.47
N VAL A 140 7.26 -8.03 9.72
CA VAL A 140 6.79 -8.18 8.34
C VAL A 140 7.88 -7.64 7.44
N LEU A 141 8.43 -8.51 6.60
CA LEU A 141 9.48 -8.21 5.65
C LEU A 141 8.97 -8.48 4.24
N ILE A 142 9.27 -7.57 3.33
CA ILE A 142 9.16 -7.80 1.89
C ILE A 142 10.55 -7.58 1.31
N ASP A 143 11.07 -8.55 0.59
CA ASP A 143 12.37 -8.43 -0.07
C ASP A 143 12.28 -7.66 -1.40
N ASP A 144 13.39 -7.62 -2.13
CA ASP A 144 13.50 -6.96 -3.42
C ASP A 144 12.74 -7.67 -4.55
N LEU A 145 12.37 -8.94 -4.36
CA LEU A 145 11.59 -9.74 -5.30
C LEU A 145 10.08 -9.68 -5.00
N GLY A 146 9.69 -9.08 -3.88
CA GLY A 146 8.30 -9.00 -3.44
C GLY A 146 7.85 -10.20 -2.61
N GLU A 147 8.77 -11.07 -2.17
CA GLU A 147 8.43 -12.18 -1.29
C GLU A 147 8.10 -11.66 0.12
N ILE A 148 6.93 -12.05 0.63
CA ILE A 148 6.45 -11.64 1.95
C ILE A 148 6.90 -12.68 2.98
N ARG A 149 7.56 -12.22 4.05
CA ARG A 149 7.92 -13.02 5.22
C ARG A 149 7.35 -12.40 6.48
N VAL A 150 6.67 -13.22 7.28
CA VAL A 150 6.05 -12.82 8.53
C VAL A 150 6.58 -13.71 9.65
N GLU A 151 7.38 -13.14 10.55
CA GLU A 151 8.13 -13.93 11.53
C GLU A 151 8.03 -13.33 12.93
N ARG A 152 7.91 -14.19 13.94
CA ARG A 152 8.01 -13.76 15.33
C ARG A 152 9.45 -13.35 15.62
N ALA A 153 9.66 -12.16 16.17
CA ALA A 153 10.99 -11.71 16.58
C ALA A 153 11.47 -12.57 17.76
N THR A 154 12.65 -13.17 17.62
CA THR A 154 13.36 -13.86 18.71
C THR A 154 14.37 -12.89 19.30
N ASN A 155 14.05 -12.30 20.46
CA ASN A 155 15.03 -11.56 21.25
C ASN A 155 16.04 -12.50 21.90
#